data_AF-A0A1A9EV97-F1
#
_entry.id   AF-A0A1A9EV97-F1
#
_cell.length_a   1.000
_cell.length_b   1.000
_cell.length_c   1.000
_cell.angle_alpha   90.00
_cell.angle_beta   90.00
_cell.angle_gamma   90.00
#
_symmetry.space_group_name_H-M   'P 1'
#
loop_
_entity.id
_entity.type
_entity.pdbx_description
1 polymer ?
#
loop_
_entity_poly.entity_id
_entity_poly.type
_entity_poly.pdbx_seq_one_letter_code
_entity_poly.pdbx_strand_id
1 'polypeptide(L)' 'MNDLTLNELNTLLTVFARAGVEAGAGAEGELLQRLSQAQAEREELDNMDFDDCAGGACKL' A
#
# COMPACT_ATOMS: atom_id res chain seq x y z
N MET A 1 -16.91 -2.87 -0.84
CA MET A 1 -16.12 -1.70 -1.27
C MET A 1 -15.06 -2.24 -2.20
N ASN A 2 -14.85 -1.64 -3.37
CA ASN A 2 -13.73 -2.05 -4.22
C ASN A 2 -12.45 -1.58 -3.54
N ASP A 3 -11.53 -2.50 -3.29
CA ASP A 3 -10.18 -2.16 -2.88
C ASP A 3 -9.49 -1.40 -4.01
N LEU A 4 -8.93 -0.23 -3.70
CA LEU A 4 -8.03 0.52 -4.60
C LEU A 4 -6.92 -0.41 -5.06
N THR A 5 -6.32 -0.23 -6.25
CA THR A 5 -5.13 -0.93 -6.78
C THR A 5 -3.80 -0.31 -6.31
N LEU A 6 -2.66 -1.01 -6.44
CA LEU A 6 -1.34 -0.45 -6.08
C LEU A 6 -1.05 0.84 -6.86
N ASN A 7 -1.40 0.86 -8.16
CA ASN A 7 -1.25 2.03 -9.01
C ASN A 7 -2.15 3.20 -8.58
N GLU A 8 -3.40 2.93 -8.19
CA GLU A 8 -4.30 3.95 -7.66
C GLU A 8 -3.80 4.51 -6.33
N LEU A 9 -3.29 3.67 -5.43
CA LEU A 9 -2.68 4.09 -4.17
C LEU A 9 -1.46 5.00 -4.42
N ASN A 10 -0.55 4.60 -5.30
CA ASN A 10 0.62 5.40 -5.67
C ASN A 10 0.23 6.75 -6.31
N THR A 11 -0.83 6.75 -7.13
CA THR A 11 -1.37 7.97 -7.74
C THR A 11 -1.90 8.92 -6.67
N LEU A 12 -2.67 8.41 -5.71
CA LEU A 12 -3.21 9.21 -4.60
C LEU A 12 -2.09 9.77 -3.72
N LEU A 13 -1.10 8.96 -3.33
CA LEU A 13 0.05 9.43 -2.55
C LEU A 13 0.81 10.54 -3.27
N THR A 14 0.96 10.45 -4.59
CA THR A 14 1.56 11.51 -5.41
C THR A 14 0.74 12.80 -5.37
N VAL A 15 -0.59 12.73 -5.32
CA VAL A 15 -1.47 13.90 -5.19
C VAL A 15 -1.27 14.57 -3.82
N PHE A 16 -1.23 13.80 -2.73
CA PHE A 16 -0.97 14.34 -1.38
C PHE A 16 0.41 14.99 -1.29
N ALA A 17 1.44 14.38 -1.88
CA ALA A 17 2.78 14.95 -1.93
C ALA A 17 2.80 16.30 -2.67
N ARG A 18 2.09 16.41 -3.80
CA ARG A 18 1.96 17.68 -4.56
C ARG A 18 1.16 18.74 -3.81
N ALA A 19 0.16 18.32 -3.04
CA ALA A 19 -0.65 19.20 -2.21
C ALA A 19 0.11 19.70 -0.97
N GLY A 20 1.26 19.12 -0.64
CA GLY A 20 2.06 19.51 0.53
C GLY A 20 1.39 19.14 1.85
N VAL A 21 0.56 18.10 1.86
CA VAL A 21 -0.13 17.63 3.07
C VAL A 21 0.87 16.90 3.96
N GLU A 22 1.02 17.37 5.19
CA GLU A 22 1.85 16.72 6.19
C GLU A 22 1.09 15.59 6.90
N ALA A 23 1.80 14.52 7.25
CA ALA A 23 1.21 13.41 8.01
C ALA A 23 0.73 13.90 9.38
N GLY A 24 -0.50 13.53 9.76
CA GLY A 24 -1.11 13.94 11.03
C GLY A 24 -1.69 15.37 11.04
N ALA A 25 -1.60 16.12 9.95
CA ALA A 25 -2.24 17.43 9.83
C ALA A 25 -3.71 17.27 9.38
N GLY A 26 -4.63 17.23 10.34
CA GLY A 26 -6.07 17.18 10.06
C GLY A 26 -6.52 15.88 9.37
N ALA A 27 -7.72 15.92 8.80
CA ALA A 27 -8.35 14.74 8.18
C ALA A 27 -7.58 14.25 6.94
N GLU A 28 -6.96 15.17 6.20
CA GLU A 28 -6.13 14.87 5.04
C GLU A 28 -4.84 14.15 5.45
N GLY A 29 -4.20 14.57 6.53
CA GLY A 29 -3.01 13.91 7.08
C GLY A 29 -3.31 12.51 7.63
N GLU A 30 -4.47 12.33 8.28
CA GLU A 30 -4.92 11.00 8.72
C GLU A 30 -5.21 10.08 7.53
N LEU A 31 -5.83 10.61 6.47
CA LEU A 31 -6.09 9.85 5.24
C LEU A 31 -4.79 9.48 4.53
N LEU A 32 -3.81 10.39 4.46
CA LEU A 32 -2.47 10.11 3.93
C LEU A 32 -1.83 8.94 4.68
N GLN A 33 -1.86 8.92 6.02
CA GLN A 33 -1.30 7.81 6.80
C GLN A 33 -1.96 6.46 6.46
N ARG A 34 -3.28 6.44 6.35
CA ARG A 34 -4.03 5.22 5.99
C ARG A 34 -3.72 4.74 4.58
N LEU A 35 -3.58 5.65 3.62
CA LEU A 35 -3.24 5.31 2.24
C LEU A 35 -1.81 4.78 2.12
N SER A 36 -0.85 5.38 2.86
CA SER A 36 0.52 4.89 2.91
C SER A 36 0.60 3.48 3.50
N GLN A 37 -0.16 3.20 4.55
CA GLN A 37 -0.22 1.86 5.13
C GLN A 37 -0.81 0.84 4.15
N ALA A 38 -1.94 1.17 3.50
CA ALA A 38 -2.55 0.31 2.50
C ALA A 38 -1.66 0.08 1.28
N GLN A 39 -0.85 1.08 0.87
CA GLN A 39 0.13 0.93 -0.20
C GLN A 39 1.23 -0.06 0.18
N ALA A 40 1.79 0.06 1.39
CA ALA A 40 2.83 -0.83 1.88
C ALA A 40 2.35 -2.29 1.97
N GLU A 41 1.18 -2.51 2.57
CA GLU A 41 0.57 -3.85 2.64
C GLU A 41 0.39 -4.45 1.24
N ARG A 42 -0.04 -3.63 0.27
CA ARG A 42 -0.29 -4.15 -1.07
C ARG A 42 0.97 -4.35 -1.90
N GLU A 43 1.99 -3.54 -1.66
CA GLU A 43 3.32 -3.73 -2.24
C GLU A 43 3.99 -4.98 -1.68
N GLU A 44 3.81 -5.29 -0.40
CA GLU A 44 4.20 -6.56 0.18
C GLU A 44 3.47 -7.73 -0.49
N LEU A 45 2.15 -7.63 -0.69
CA LEU A 45 1.37 -8.67 -1.37
C LEU A 45 1.77 -8.88 -2.84
N ASP A 46 2.02 -7.79 -3.58
CA ASP A 46 2.47 -7.87 -4.98
C ASP A 46 3.92 -8.38 -5.09
N ASN A 47 4.76 -8.15 -4.08
CA ASN A 47 6.12 -8.67 -3.99
C ASN A 47 6.22 -10.02 -3.23
N MET A 48 5.11 -10.61 -2.79
CA MET A 48 5.13 -11.97 -2.28
C MET A 48 5.46 -12.90 -3.46
N ASP A 49 6.75 -13.24 -3.54
CA ASP A 49 7.26 -14.22 -4.49
C ASP A 49 6.68 -15.58 -4.10
N PHE A 50 5.63 -16.01 -4.81
CA PHE A 50 4.99 -17.32 -4.59
C PHE A 50 5.95 -18.51 -4.83
N ASP A 51 7.17 -18.26 -5.30
CA ASP A 51 8.21 -19.25 -5.52
C ASP A 51 8.80 -19.80 -4.21
N ASP A 52 8.69 -19.09 -3.08
CA ASP A 52 9.14 -19.59 -1.77
C ASP A 52 8.18 -20.65 -1.17
N CYS A 53 6.98 -20.83 -1.77
CA CYS A 53 6.06 -21.92 -1.44
C CYS A 53 6.23 -23.14 -2.37
N ALA A 54 6.83 -22.97 -3.55
CA ALA A 54 7.14 -24.07 -4.47
C ALA A 54 8.49 -24.75 -4.20
N GLY A 55 9.35 -24.13 -3.37
CA GLY A 55 10.69 -24.61 -2.97
C GLY A 55 10.76 -25.71 -1.90
N GLY A 56 9.64 -26.30 -1.47
CA GLY A 56 9.66 -27.62 -0.82
C GLY A 56 9.48 -27.72 0.71
N ALA A 57 8.87 -26.74 1.39
CA ALA A 57 8.58 -26.86 2.84
C ALA A 57 7.09 -27.03 3.21
N CYS A 58 6.16 -27.02 2.24
CA CYS A 58 4.80 -27.55 2.44
C CYS A 58 4.73 -29.01 1.99
N LYS A 59 5.30 -29.90 2.79
CA LYS A 59 5.00 -31.34 2.74
C LYS A 59 4.35 -31.71 4.07
N LEU A 60 3.11 -32.19 3.94
CA LEU A 60 2.29 -32.90 4.92
C LEU A 60 3.08 -33.67 5.97
#